data_AF-A0A4Y5REA2-F1
#
_entry.id   AF-A0A4Y5REA2-F1
#
_cell.length_a   1.000
_cell.length_b   1.000
_cell.length_c   1.000
_cell.angle_alpha   90.00
_cell.angle_beta   90.00
_cell.angle_gamma   90.00
#
_symmetry.space_group_name_H-M   'P 1'
#
loop_
_entity.id
_entity.type
_entity.pdbx_description
1 polymer ?
#
loop_
_entity_poly.entity_id
_entity_poly.type
_entity_poly.pdbx_seq_one_letter_code
_entity_poly.pdbx_strand_id
1 'polypeptide(L)'
;MRVIFVLCSVFVASLAYTNEDIQKLKQFHSAFFKCQESPATHIDEEVLTKVRNHQRLTQVPENTGDFLLCLAQHLQLQDADGNLNLATIRERIQHHEKDPSRVDELMDTCIVQKL
;
A
#
# COMPACT_ATOMS: atom_id res chain seq x y z
N MET A 1 45.69 4.26 -34.78
CA MET A 1 44.27 3.85 -34.78
C MET A 1 43.82 3.82 -33.33
N ARG A 2 43.05 4.81 -32.90
CA ARG A 2 42.70 5.05 -31.50
C ARG A 2 41.26 5.55 -31.48
N VAL A 3 40.50 5.07 -30.49
CA VAL A 3 39.26 5.63 -29.93
C VAL A 3 37.99 5.48 -30.81
N ILE A 4 36.77 5.14 -30.35
CA ILE A 4 36.12 5.06 -29.03
C ILE A 4 35.10 3.90 -29.09
N PHE A 5 35.15 2.95 -28.15
CA PHE A 5 34.01 2.04 -27.89
C PHE A 5 32.96 2.86 -27.11
N VAL A 6 31.95 3.37 -27.81
CA VAL A 6 30.79 4.01 -27.18
C VAL A 6 29.93 2.90 -26.59
N LEU A 7 30.29 2.46 -25.38
CA LEU A 7 29.38 1.72 -24.50
C LEU A 7 28.22 2.66 -24.16
N CYS A 8 27.15 2.59 -24.96
CA CYS A 8 25.82 2.97 -24.51
C CYS A 8 25.42 2.02 -23.39
N SER A 9 25.90 2.28 -22.17
CA SER A 9 25.29 1.79 -20.95
C SER A 9 23.89 2.35 -20.91
N VAL A 10 22.93 1.53 -21.33
CA VAL A 10 21.53 1.67 -20.99
C VAL A 10 21.49 1.81 -19.48
N PHE A 11 21.33 3.04 -18.99
CA PHE A 11 20.95 3.29 -17.61
C PHE A 11 19.53 2.73 -17.48
N VAL A 12 19.44 1.42 -17.24
CA VAL A 12 18.28 0.86 -16.57
C VAL A 12 18.30 1.56 -15.22
N ALA A 13 17.41 2.53 -15.02
CA ALA A 13 17.15 3.06 -13.70
C ALA A 13 16.65 1.87 -12.87
N SER A 14 17.58 1.18 -12.20
CA SER A 14 17.23 0.21 -11.19
C SER A 14 16.53 1.02 -10.11
N LEU A 15 15.21 0.87 -10.03
CA LEU A 15 14.48 1.21 -8.81
C LEU A 15 15.14 0.39 -7.71
N ALA A 16 16.04 1.02 -6.96
CA ALA A 16 16.76 0.38 -5.88
C ALA A 16 15.76 0.20 -4.73
N TYR A 17 14.99 -0.88 -4.79
CA TYR A 17 14.15 -1.30 -3.68
C TYR A 17 15.06 -1.61 -2.49
N THR A 18 14.79 -0.97 -1.37
CA THR A 18 15.45 -1.26 -0.11
C THR A 18 14.97 -2.61 0.43
N ASN A 19 15.75 -3.22 1.33
CA ASN A 19 15.30 -4.43 2.03
C ASN A 19 14.00 -4.19 2.82
N GLU A 20 13.81 -2.96 3.32
CA GLU A 20 12.60 -2.53 4.00
C GLU A 20 11.40 -2.56 3.05
N ASP A 21 11.54 -2.04 1.82
CA ASP A 21 10.47 -2.05 0.80
C ASP A 21 10.04 -3.49 0.46
N ILE A 22 11.01 -4.38 0.30
CA ILE A 22 10.76 -5.80 0.01
C ILE A 22 10.00 -6.46 1.16
N GLN A 23 10.36 -6.14 2.41
CA GLN A 23 9.66 -6.68 3.58
C GLN A 23 8.23 -6.13 3.66
N LYS A 24 8.03 -4.82 3.47
CA LYS A 24 6.71 -4.18 3.47
C LYS A 24 5.82 -4.75 2.36
N LEU A 25 6.37 -5.00 1.17
CA LEU A 25 5.67 -5.67 0.07
C LEU A 25 5.27 -7.10 0.42
N LYS A 26 6.16 -7.89 1.03
CA LYS A 26 5.85 -9.26 1.48
C LYS A 26 4.75 -9.29 2.54
N GLN A 27 4.79 -8.36 3.50
CA GLN A 27 3.76 -8.23 4.53
C GLN A 27 2.40 -7.89 3.90
N PHE A 28 2.37 -6.92 2.98
CA PHE A 28 1.17 -6.58 2.23
C PHE A 28 0.61 -7.77 1.46
N HIS A 29 1.47 -8.48 0.71
CA HIS A 29 1.06 -9.64 -0.08
C HIS A 29 0.50 -10.78 0.79
N SER A 30 1.11 -11.02 1.96
CA SER A 30 0.60 -12.00 2.92
C SER A 30 -0.76 -11.59 3.51
N ALA A 31 -0.93 -10.32 3.88
CA ALA A 31 -2.21 -9.80 4.38
C ALA A 31 -3.30 -9.89 3.31
N PHE A 32 -2.96 -9.51 2.08
CA PHE A 32 -3.85 -9.57 0.92
C PHE A 32 -4.40 -10.98 0.70
N PHE A 33 -3.55 -12.00 0.68
CA PHE A 33 -4.02 -13.37 0.50
C PHE A 33 -4.92 -13.85 1.63
N LYS A 34 -4.54 -13.59 2.88
CA LYS A 34 -5.38 -13.94 4.04
C LYS A 34 -6.76 -13.30 3.95
N CYS A 35 -6.85 -12.05 3.54
CA CYS A 35 -8.12 -11.37 3.34
C CYS A 35 -8.89 -11.88 2.11
N GLN A 36 -8.24 -12.50 1.14
CA GLN A 36 -8.92 -13.10 -0.02
C GLN A 36 -9.45 -14.52 0.24
N GLU A 37 -8.99 -15.19 1.31
CA GLU A 37 -9.42 -16.56 1.67
C GLU A 37 -10.86 -16.62 2.22
N SER A 38 -11.35 -15.53 2.82
CA SER A 38 -12.70 -15.47 3.38
C SER A 38 -13.70 -14.95 2.34
N PRO A 39 -14.84 -15.64 2.11
CA PRO A 39 -15.90 -15.14 1.23
C PRO A 39 -16.43 -13.75 1.62
N ALA A 40 -16.38 -13.39 2.90
CA ALA A 40 -16.84 -12.09 3.38
C ALA A 40 -15.93 -10.94 2.92
N THR A 41 -14.66 -11.20 2.69
CA THR A 41 -13.65 -10.18 2.33
C THR A 41 -13.08 -10.40 0.93
N HIS A 42 -13.51 -11.43 0.20
CA HIS A 42 -13.03 -11.75 -1.14
C HIS A 42 -13.45 -10.69 -2.16
N ILE A 43 -12.48 -10.07 -2.83
CA ILE A 43 -12.73 -9.14 -3.93
C ILE A 43 -12.35 -9.81 -5.23
N ASP A 44 -13.23 -9.75 -6.22
CA ASP A 44 -13.00 -10.32 -7.55
C ASP A 44 -11.68 -9.80 -8.17
N GLU A 45 -10.89 -10.72 -8.74
CA GLU A 45 -9.57 -10.42 -9.30
C GLU A 45 -9.64 -9.41 -10.46
N GLU A 46 -10.72 -9.40 -11.25
CA GLU A 46 -10.93 -8.43 -12.32
C GLU A 46 -11.05 -7.02 -11.75
N VAL A 47 -11.78 -6.86 -10.64
CA VAL A 47 -11.93 -5.58 -9.93
C VAL A 47 -10.57 -5.11 -9.40
N LEU A 48 -9.83 -6.00 -8.74
CA LEU A 48 -8.49 -5.68 -8.22
C LEU A 48 -7.51 -5.31 -9.34
N THR A 49 -7.58 -6.01 -10.48
CA THR A 49 -6.77 -5.71 -11.66
C THR A 49 -7.10 -4.33 -12.21
N LYS A 50 -8.38 -3.96 -12.29
CA LYS A 50 -8.81 -2.61 -12.69
C LYS A 50 -8.25 -1.55 -11.74
N VAL A 51 -8.38 -1.75 -10.43
CA VAL A 51 -7.84 -0.83 -9.41
C VAL A 51 -6.32 -0.67 -9.54
N ARG A 52 -5.59 -1.77 -9.68
CA ARG A 52 -4.13 -1.77 -9.87
C ARG A 52 -3.72 -1.00 -11.13
N ASN A 53 -4.52 -1.07 -12.19
CA ASN A 53 -4.26 -0.37 -13.45
C ASN A 53 -4.81 1.07 -13.45
N HIS A 54 -5.20 1.61 -12.29
CA HIS A 54 -5.79 2.94 -12.14
C HIS A 54 -7.06 3.15 -12.99
N GLN A 55 -7.77 2.07 -13.30
CA GLN A 55 -9.01 2.13 -14.07
C GLN A 55 -10.19 2.46 -13.15
N ARG A 56 -11.09 3.31 -13.64
CA ARG A 56 -12.30 3.67 -12.90
C ARG A 56 -13.25 2.49 -12.84
N LEU A 57 -13.68 2.15 -11.64
CA LEU A 57 -14.75 1.17 -11.43
C LEU A 57 -16.11 1.81 -11.70
N THR A 58 -16.99 1.07 -12.40
CA THR A 58 -18.39 1.46 -12.57
C THR A 58 -19.20 1.25 -11.29
N GLN A 59 -18.83 0.25 -10.49
CA GLN A 59 -19.40 -0.06 -9.18
C GLN A 59 -18.30 -0.54 -8.24
N VAL A 60 -18.35 -0.09 -6.99
CA VAL A 60 -17.47 -0.59 -5.92
C VAL A 60 -18.16 -1.81 -5.27
N PRO A 61 -17.48 -2.96 -5.13
CA PRO A 61 -18.04 -4.12 -4.45
C PRO A 61 -18.47 -3.78 -3.02
N GLU A 62 -19.61 -4.32 -2.58
CA GLU A 62 -20.19 -3.99 -1.26
C GLU A 62 -19.25 -4.37 -0.11
N ASN A 63 -18.51 -5.48 -0.25
CA ASN A 63 -17.57 -5.98 0.74
C ASN A 63 -16.18 -5.31 0.69
N THR A 64 -16.01 -4.23 -0.09
CA THR A 64 -14.75 -3.48 -0.13
C THR A 64 -14.37 -2.94 1.25
N GLY A 65 -15.36 -2.51 2.05
CA GLY A 65 -15.13 -2.06 3.43
C GLY A 65 -14.53 -3.15 4.30
N ASP A 66 -15.09 -4.36 4.26
CA ASP A 66 -14.63 -5.50 5.05
C ASP A 66 -13.22 -5.96 4.61
N PHE A 67 -12.96 -5.96 3.31
CA PHE A 67 -11.62 -6.25 2.78
C PHE A 67 -10.57 -5.25 3.27
N LEU A 68 -10.86 -3.95 3.23
CA LEU A 68 -9.97 -2.91 3.72
C LEU A 68 -9.76 -2.98 5.25
N LEU A 69 -10.82 -3.31 5.99
CA LEU A 69 -10.75 -3.54 7.44
C LEU A 69 -9.82 -4.71 7.77
N CYS A 70 -9.97 -5.83 7.06
CA CYS A 70 -9.12 -7.02 7.20
C CYS A 70 -7.65 -6.69 6.91
N LEU A 71 -7.38 -5.95 5.82
CA LEU A 71 -6.03 -5.50 5.48
C LEU A 71 -5.45 -4.62 6.59
N ALA A 72 -6.21 -3.64 7.07
CA ALA A 72 -5.77 -2.72 8.11
C ALA A 72 -5.42 -3.46 9.41
N GLN A 73 -6.18 -4.49 9.79
CA GLN A 73 -5.90 -5.34 10.94
C GLN A 73 -4.62 -6.16 10.76
N HIS A 74 -4.46 -6.85 9.63
CA HIS A 74 -3.26 -7.64 9.36
C HIS A 74 -1.99 -6.80 9.18
N LEU A 75 -2.13 -5.55 8.76
CA LEU A 75 -1.05 -4.58 8.61
C LEU A 75 -0.79 -3.75 9.87
N GLN A 76 -1.50 -4.06 10.97
CA GLN A 76 -1.39 -3.41 12.27
C GLN A 76 -1.65 -1.90 12.23
N LEU A 77 -2.51 -1.45 11.31
CA LEU A 77 -2.99 -0.05 11.26
C LEU A 77 -4.07 0.19 12.30
N GLN A 78 -4.85 -0.84 12.59
CA GLN A 78 -5.89 -0.85 13.61
C GLN A 78 -5.95 -2.23 14.26
N ASP A 79 -6.42 -2.31 15.50
CA ASP A 79 -6.65 -3.58 16.18
C ASP A 79 -8.09 -4.12 15.96
N ALA A 80 -8.44 -5.21 16.65
CA ALA A 80 -9.76 -5.83 16.57
C ALA A 80 -10.87 -4.99 17.22
N ASP A 81 -10.50 -4.12 18.15
CA ASP A 81 -11.42 -3.21 18.86
C ASP A 81 -11.60 -1.89 18.09
N GLY A 82 -10.90 -1.71 16.98
CA GLY A 82 -10.95 -0.51 16.15
C GLY A 82 -10.02 0.62 16.61
N ASN A 83 -9.13 0.37 17.56
CA ASN A 83 -8.14 1.36 17.95
C ASN A 83 -7.07 1.49 16.87
N LEU A 84 -6.75 2.74 16.50
CA LEU A 84 -5.77 3.05 15.48
C LEU A 84 -4.35 3.03 16.05
N ASN A 85 -3.43 2.39 15.34
CA ASN A 85 -2.01 2.46 15.64
C ASN A 85 -1.38 3.67 14.93
N LEU A 86 -1.51 4.84 15.57
CA LEU A 86 -1.05 6.11 15.01
C LEU A 86 0.44 6.13 14.65
N ALA A 87 1.28 5.39 15.40
CA ALA A 87 2.70 5.29 15.13
C ALA A 87 2.97 4.58 13.80
N THR A 88 2.36 3.40 13.59
CA THR A 88 2.49 2.64 12.35
C THR A 88 1.85 3.36 11.16
N ILE A 89 0.71 4.03 11.36
CA ILE A 89 0.08 4.85 10.32
C ILE A 89 1.03 5.99 9.89
N ARG A 90 1.57 6.75 10.84
CA ARG A 90 2.52 7.84 10.56
C ARG A 90 3.77 7.32 9.84
N GLU A 91 4.35 6.21 10.28
CA GLU A 91 5.51 5.59 9.64
C GLU A 91 5.24 5.24 8.18
N ARG A 92 4.06 4.68 7.87
CA ARG A 92 3.66 4.34 6.51
C ARG A 92 3.43 5.57 5.63
N ILE A 93 2.86 6.64 6.18
CA ILE A 93 2.71 7.90 5.45
C ILE A 93 4.10 8.47 5.14
N GLN A 94 5.02 8.52 6.13
CA GLN A 94 6.40 9.00 5.94
C GLN A 94 7.23 8.17 4.96
N HIS A 95 6.85 6.90 4.79
CA HIS A 95 7.47 6.04 3.79
C HIS A 95 7.22 6.55 2.36
N HIS A 96 6.05 7.13 2.09
CA HIS A 96 5.65 7.62 0.76
C HIS A 96 5.68 9.14 0.61
N GLU A 97 5.41 9.88 1.68
CA GLU A 97 5.44 11.34 1.76
C GLU A 97 6.69 11.77 2.52
N LYS A 98 7.52 12.61 1.89
CA LYS A 98 8.79 13.05 2.48
C LYS A 98 8.70 14.42 3.12
N ASP A 99 7.67 15.20 2.80
CA ASP A 99 7.40 16.48 3.44
C ASP A 99 6.73 16.26 4.82
N PRO A 100 7.41 16.59 5.94
CA PRO A 100 6.85 16.40 7.27
C PRO A 100 5.55 17.19 7.49
N SER A 101 5.41 18.37 6.87
CA SER A 101 4.21 19.18 7.02
C SER A 101 2.98 18.52 6.40
N ARG A 102 3.16 17.85 5.25
CA ARG A 102 2.10 17.06 4.61
C ARG A 102 1.80 15.78 5.37
N VAL A 103 2.80 15.17 6.02
CA VAL A 103 2.56 14.03 6.92
C VAL A 103 1.65 14.45 8.06
N ASP A 104 1.95 15.56 8.74
CA ASP A 104 1.13 16.06 9.85
C ASP A 104 -0.28 16.45 9.38
N GLU A 105 -0.40 17.13 8.23
CA GLU A 105 -1.70 17.43 7.62
C GLU A 105 -2.53 16.16 7.35
N LEU A 106 -1.93 15.12 6.78
CA LEU A 106 -2.62 13.84 6.53
C LEU A 106 -3.01 13.14 7.83
N MET A 107 -2.17 13.20 8.86
CA MET A 107 -2.50 12.66 10.18
C MET A 107 -3.70 13.38 10.79
N ASP A 108 -3.77 14.70 10.68
CA ASP A 108 -4.85 15.50 11.29
C ASP A 108 -6.16 15.43 10.50
N THR A 109 -6.09 15.35 9.16
CA THR A 109 -7.27 15.42 8.29
C THR A 109 -7.90 14.07 8.01
N CYS A 110 -7.09 13.01 7.88
CA CYS A 110 -7.58 11.70 7.44
C CYS A 110 -7.79 10.71 8.60
N ILE A 111 -7.12 10.89 9.74
CA ILE A 111 -7.13 9.91 10.82
C ILE A 111 -8.19 10.31 11.85
N VAL A 112 -9.41 9.80 11.64
CA VAL A 112 -10.56 10.09 12.51
C VAL A 112 -10.86 8.87 13.38
N GLN A 113 -10.55 8.95 14.66
CA GLN A 113 -11.04 7.98 15.65
C GLN A 113 -12.40 8.45 16.16
N LYS A 114 -13.48 7.81 15.70
CA LYS A 114 -14.81 8.03 16.27
C LYS A 114 -14.95 7.12 17.49
N LEU A 115 -15.10 7.75 18.66
CA LEU A 115 -15.42 7.11 19.93
C LEU A 115 -16.81 6.46 19.91
#